data_AF-A0A9E6DIU3-F1
#
_entry.id   AF-A0A9E6DIU3-F1
#
_cell.length_a   1.000
_cell.length_b   1.000
_cell.length_c   1.000
_cell.angle_alpha   90.00
_cell.angle_beta   90.00
_cell.angle_gamma   90.00
#
_symmetry.space_group_name_H-M   'P 1'
#
loop_
_entity.id
_entity.type
_entity.pdbx_description
1 polymer ?
#
loop_
_entity_poly.entity_id
_entity_poly.type
_entity_poly.pdbx_seq_one_letter_code
_entity_poly.pdbx_strand_id
1 'polypeptide(L)'
;MNTPHDLTDADAMMSELRSRLRRALKLQHEGVSGAKLAREHGYIDGFMRVLLDTRAVTKSELLAVVADERARASGPATTALDAAA
;
A
#
# COMPACT_ATOMS: atom_id res chain seq x y z
N MET A 1 20.37 -3.25 18.03
CA MET A 1 19.95 -4.51 18.64
C MET A 1 18.45 -4.59 18.42
N ASN A 2 17.98 -5.28 17.37
CA ASN A 2 16.53 -5.44 17.15
C ASN A 2 16.03 -6.51 18.12
N THR A 3 15.11 -6.12 18.98
CA THR A 3 14.46 -6.99 19.96
C THR A 3 13.34 -7.77 19.26
N PRO A 4 13.00 -8.99 19.69
CA PRO A 4 11.95 -9.81 19.05
C PRO A 4 10.54 -9.19 19.06
N HIS A 5 10.29 -8.13 19.87
CA HIS A 5 9.05 -7.34 19.82
C HIS A 5 8.95 -6.41 18.60
N ASP A 6 10.07 -5.96 18.02
CA ASP A 6 10.07 -4.98 16.92
C ASP A 6 9.56 -5.56 15.60
N LEU A 7 9.75 -6.87 15.38
CA LEU A 7 9.33 -7.56 14.14
C LEU A 7 7.81 -7.79 14.10
N THR A 8 7.20 -8.13 15.23
CA THR A 8 5.74 -8.29 15.32
C THR A 8 5.01 -6.97 15.09
N ASP A 9 5.61 -5.87 15.54
CA ASP A 9 5.06 -4.53 15.38
C ASP A 9 5.17 -4.08 13.91
N ALA A 10 6.30 -4.36 13.26
CA ALA A 10 6.48 -4.10 11.83
C ALA A 10 5.48 -4.89 10.97
N ASP A 11 5.28 -6.17 11.26
CA ASP A 11 4.32 -7.03 10.55
C ASP A 11 2.88 -6.54 10.73
N ALA A 12 2.50 -6.13 11.95
CA ALA A 12 1.20 -5.54 12.22
C ALA A 12 0.99 -4.23 11.47
N MET A 13 2.00 -3.35 11.45
CA MET A 13 1.99 -2.12 10.68
C MET A 13 1.88 -2.37 9.17
N MET A 14 2.58 -3.38 8.65
CA MET A 14 2.51 -3.79 7.25
C MET A 14 1.12 -4.35 6.90
N SER A 15 0.50 -5.11 7.80
CA SER A 15 -0.86 -5.61 7.62
C SER A 15 -1.89 -4.47 7.56
N GLU A 16 -1.77 -3.50 8.47
CA GLU A 16 -2.63 -2.31 8.48
C GLU A 16 -2.40 -1.44 7.22
N LEU A 17 -1.14 -1.25 6.80
CA LEU A 17 -0.81 -0.57 5.55
C LEU A 17 -1.50 -1.21 4.34
N ARG A 18 -1.51 -2.56 4.24
CA ARG A 18 -2.22 -3.28 3.18
C ARG A 18 -3.73 -3.05 3.23
N SER A 19 -4.33 -3.11 4.43
CA SER A 19 -5.76 -2.81 4.64
C SER A 19 -6.11 -1.40 4.16
N ARG A 20 -5.27 -0.41 4.49
CA ARG A 20 -5.42 0.99 4.08
C ARG A 20 -5.29 1.17 2.57
N LEU A 21 -4.27 0.56 1.95
CA LEU A 21 -4.08 0.58 0.50
C LEU A 21 -5.31 0.04 -0.24
N ARG A 22 -5.86 -1.09 0.20
CA ARG A 22 -7.09 -1.66 -0.38
C ARG A 22 -8.28 -0.71 -0.26
N ARG A 23 -8.45 -0.05 0.88
CA ARG A 23 -9.51 0.95 1.09
C ARG A 23 -9.35 2.14 0.15
N ALA A 24 -8.14 2.70 0.06
CA ALA A 24 -7.86 3.83 -0.84
C ALA A 24 -8.12 3.47 -2.31
N LEU A 25 -7.62 2.31 -2.76
CA LEU A 25 -7.85 1.82 -4.13
C LEU A 25 -9.33 1.57 -4.40
N LYS A 26 -10.07 1.00 -3.45
CA LYS A 26 -11.52 0.82 -3.57
C LYS A 26 -12.25 2.16 -3.69
N LEU A 27 -11.96 3.12 -2.81
CA LEU A 27 -12.57 4.46 -2.83
C LEU A 27 -12.29 5.19 -4.16
N GLN A 28 -11.09 5.01 -4.70
CA GLN A 28 -10.71 5.56 -5.99
C GLN A 28 -11.56 4.98 -7.14
N HIS A 29 -11.78 3.66 -7.17
CA HIS A 29 -12.63 3.03 -8.20
C HIS A 29 -14.11 3.40 -8.04
N GLU A 30 -14.58 3.58 -6.81
CA GLU A 30 -15.98 3.94 -6.53
C GLU A 30 -16.28 5.43 -6.79
N GLY A 31 -15.28 6.25 -7.14
CA GLY A 31 -15.46 7.69 -7.37
C GLY A 31 -15.92 8.46 -6.13
N VAL A 32 -15.63 7.95 -4.92
CA VAL A 32 -16.10 8.50 -3.64
C VAL A 32 -15.43 9.84 -3.33
N SER A 33 -16.09 10.67 -2.50
CA SER A 33 -15.64 12.02 -2.14
C SER A 33 -14.15 12.11 -1.79
N GLY A 34 -13.47 13.11 -2.38
CA GLY A 34 -12.02 13.30 -2.27
C GLY A 34 -11.51 13.43 -0.84
N ALA A 35 -12.33 13.91 0.11
CA ALA A 35 -11.95 14.01 1.52
C ALA A 35 -11.69 12.64 2.18
N LYS A 36 -12.49 11.61 1.85
CA LYS A 36 -12.28 10.24 2.38
C LYS A 36 -11.01 9.62 1.79
N LEU A 37 -10.82 9.77 0.49
CA LEU A 37 -9.62 9.28 -0.20
C LEU A 37 -8.36 9.98 0.32
N ALA A 38 -8.40 11.31 0.48
CA ALA A 38 -7.28 12.08 1.05
C ALA A 38 -6.93 11.64 2.48
N ARG A 39 -7.92 11.30 3.30
CA ARG A 39 -7.69 10.77 4.64
C ARG A 39 -6.97 9.42 4.60
N GLU A 40 -7.37 8.50 3.73
CA GLU A 40 -6.68 7.22 3.60
C GLU A 40 -5.25 7.40 3.10
N HIS A 41 -5.00 8.31 2.15
CA HIS A 41 -3.65 8.67 1.73
C HIS A 41 -2.78 9.17 2.89
N GLY A 42 -3.31 10.07 3.73
CA GLY A 42 -2.58 10.57 4.90
C GLY A 42 -2.17 9.47 5.88
N TYR A 43 -3.04 8.47 6.11
CA TYR A 43 -2.68 7.31 6.93
C TYR A 43 -1.60 6.45 6.27
N ILE A 44 -1.75 6.14 4.98
CA ILE A 44 -0.79 5.36 4.20
C ILE A 44 0.61 6.00 4.27
N ASP A 45 0.68 7.32 4.05
CA ASP A 45 1.93 8.07 4.10
C ASP A 45 2.58 8.01 5.49
N GLY A 46 1.77 8.12 6.55
CA GLY A 46 2.23 7.97 7.93
C GLY A 46 2.82 6.60 8.22
N PHE A 47 2.13 5.52 7.83
CA PHE A 47 2.64 4.16 8.00
C PHE A 47 3.95 3.93 7.24
N MET A 48 4.00 4.29 5.95
CA MET A 48 5.22 4.17 5.15
C MET A 48 6.38 4.96 5.73
N ARG A 49 6.11 6.16 6.25
CA ARG A 49 7.13 7.00 6.87
C ARG A 49 7.73 6.35 8.11
N VAL A 50 6.90 5.89 9.04
CA VAL A 50 7.38 5.25 10.28
C VAL A 50 8.14 3.97 9.96
N LEU A 51 7.62 3.13 9.07
CA LEU A 51 8.24 1.89 8.64
C LEU A 51 9.65 2.08 8.03
N LEU A 52 9.84 3.17 7.27
CA LEU A 52 11.15 3.54 6.73
C LEU A 52 12.07 4.16 7.78
N ASP A 53 11.55 5.07 8.62
CA ASP A 53 12.33 5.78 9.63
C ASP A 53 12.88 4.82 10.70
N THR A 54 12.12 3.79 11.07
CA THR A 54 12.56 2.73 11.99
C THR A 54 13.47 1.69 11.33
N ARG A 55 13.64 1.74 10.00
CA ARG A 55 14.33 0.72 9.19
C ARG A 55 13.77 -0.68 9.39
N ALA A 56 12.50 -0.80 9.80
CA ALA A 56 11.81 -2.07 9.97
C ALA A 56 11.59 -2.78 8.62
N VAL A 57 11.47 -1.99 7.55
CA VAL A 57 11.39 -2.47 6.16
C VAL A 57 12.19 -1.56 5.25
N THR A 58 12.62 -2.11 4.12
CA THR A 58 13.28 -1.36 3.05
C THR A 58 12.27 -0.68 2.14
N LYS A 59 12.72 0.35 1.42
CA LYS A 59 11.94 1.00 0.37
C LYS A 59 11.50 0.01 -0.72
N SER A 60 12.36 -0.94 -1.10
CA SER A 60 12.03 -1.98 -2.08
C SER A 60 10.88 -2.88 -1.63
N GLU A 61 10.88 -3.30 -0.37
CA GLU A 61 9.80 -4.13 0.20
C GLU A 61 8.47 -3.37 0.23
N LEU A 62 8.49 -2.10 0.64
CA LEU A 62 7.29 -1.26 0.60
C LEU A 62 6.76 -1.08 -0.83
N LEU A 63 7.63 -0.81 -1.79
CA LEU A 63 7.23 -0.67 -3.20
C LEU A 63 6.65 -1.98 -3.76
N ALA A 64 7.21 -3.13 -3.39
CA ALA A 64 6.67 -4.42 -3.77
C ALA A 64 5.25 -4.62 -3.21
N VAL A 65 5.01 -4.27 -1.95
CA VAL A 65 3.66 -4.34 -1.36
C VAL A 65 2.67 -3.41 -2.06
N VAL A 66 3.07 -2.17 -2.36
CA VAL A 66 2.21 -1.24 -3.10
C VAL A 66 1.90 -1.76 -4.50
N ALA A 67 2.90 -2.29 -5.20
CA ALA A 67 2.72 -2.87 -6.53
C ALA A 67 1.75 -4.06 -6.50
N ASP A 68 1.91 -4.95 -5.53
CA ASP A 68 1.03 -6.11 -5.34
C ASP A 68 -0.43 -5.69 -5.10
N GLU A 69 -0.67 -4.73 -4.19
CA GLU A 69 -2.03 -4.28 -3.90
C GLU A 69 -2.66 -3.54 -5.10
N ARG A 70 -1.87 -2.78 -5.86
CA ARG A 70 -2.32 -2.15 -7.12
C ARG A 70 -2.66 -3.19 -8.19
N ALA A 71 -1.80 -4.19 -8.36
CA ALA A 71 -2.01 -5.27 -9.33
C ALA A 71 -3.28 -6.07 -8.99
N ARG A 72 -3.54 -6.32 -7.70
CA ARG A 72 -4.77 -6.96 -7.24
C ARG A 72 -6.02 -6.13 -7.50
N ALA A 73 -5.94 -4.81 -7.34
CA ALA A 73 -7.10 -3.92 -7.49
C ALA A 73 -7.43 -3.60 -8.95
N SER A 74 -6.41 -3.37 -9.78
CA SER A 74 -6.58 -2.83 -11.13
C SER A 74 -6.05 -3.75 -12.25
N GLY A 75 -5.53 -4.93 -11.90
CA GLY A 75 -4.83 -5.80 -12.86
C GLY A 75 -3.38 -5.34 -13.11
N PRO A 76 -2.66 -6.02 -14.03
CA PRO A 76 -1.28 -5.69 -14.34
C PRO A 76 -1.16 -4.25 -14.87
N ALA A 77 -0.03 -3.60 -14.58
CA ALA A 77 0.24 -2.23 -15.03
C ALA A 77 0.23 -2.09 -16.57
N THR A 78 0.50 -3.19 -17.26
CA THR A 78 0.42 -3.30 -18.71
C THR A 78 -0.47 -4.47 -19.09
N THR A 79 -1.32 -4.25 -20.09
CA THR A 79 -2.06 -5.32 -20.76
C THR A 79 -1.73 -5.25 -22.25
N ALA A 80 -1.51 -6.40 -22.88
CA ALA A 80 -1.33 -6.43 -24.33
C ALA A 80 -2.68 -6.13 -25.00
N LEU A 81 -2.70 -5.14 -25.89
CA LEU A 81 -3.83 -4.90 -26.77
C LEU A 81 -3.69 -5.84 -27.96
N ASP A 82 -4.67 -6.70 -28.18
CA ASP A 82 -4.69 -7.56 -29.36
C ASP A 82 -4.85 -6.69 -30.61
N ALA A 83 -3.88 -6.80 -31.53
CA ALA A 83 -3.84 -6.03 -32.76
C ALA A 83 -4.77 -6.67 -33.82
N ALA A 84 -6.07 -6.66 -33.56
CA ALA A 84 -7.09 -7.02 -34.54
C ALA A 84 -8.42 -6.36 -34.17
N ALA A 85 -8.59 -5.11 -34.63
CA ALA A 85 -9.87 -4.41 -34.71
C ALA A 85 -9.99 -3.77 -36.09
#